data_AF-A0A398CNZ5-F1
#
_entry.id   AF-A0A398CNZ5-F1
#
_cell.length_a   1.000
_cell.length_b   1.000
_cell.length_c   1.000
_cell.angle_alpha   90.00
_cell.angle_beta   90.00
_cell.angle_gamma   90.00
#
_symmetry.space_group_name_H-M   'P 1'
#
loop_
_entity.id
_entity.type
_entity.pdbx_description
1 polymer ?
#
loop_
_entity_poly.entity_id
_entity_poly.type
_entity_poly.pdbx_seq_one_letter_code
_entity_poly.pdbx_strand_id
1 'polypeptide(L)'
;MAYRPNPIDTSSIVLSEDVLELTEKLAENAHDEWALQRLSEGWTYGPERNDALKHHPGLVPYADLTEGEREYDRITAMKTLKALQALGYTIALKK
;
A
#
# COMPACT_ATOMS: atom_id res chain seq x y z
N MET A 1 11.19 18.46 -22.41
CA MET A 1 11.19 18.80 -20.97
C MET A 1 11.32 17.52 -20.18
N ALA A 2 12.25 17.42 -19.22
CA ALA A 2 12.35 16.25 -18.35
C ALA A 2 11.28 16.30 -17.26
N TYR A 3 10.66 15.16 -16.97
CA TYR A 3 9.68 15.03 -15.89
C TYR A 3 10.32 15.41 -14.53
N ARG A 4 9.61 16.20 -13.73
CA ARG A 4 10.02 16.59 -12.37
C ARG A 4 8.87 16.28 -11.40
N PRO A 5 8.97 15.21 -10.58
CA PRO A 5 7.94 14.90 -9.61
C PRO A 5 7.86 15.99 -8.53
N ASN A 6 6.66 16.28 -8.05
CA ASN A 6 6.40 17.25 -6.99
C ASN A 6 5.37 16.66 -5.99
N PRO A 7 5.79 15.76 -5.09
CA PRO A 7 4.89 15.15 -4.11
C PRO A 7 4.40 16.17 -3.08
N ILE A 8 3.27 15.87 -2.44
CA ILE A 8 2.77 16.66 -1.30
C ILE A 8 3.78 16.54 -0.15
N ASP A 9 4.16 17.68 0.44
CA ASP A 9 5.00 17.69 1.64
C ASP A 9 4.18 17.23 2.85
N THR A 10 4.58 16.11 3.43
CA THR A 10 3.95 15.51 4.61
C THR A 10 4.88 15.49 5.82
N SER A 11 6.01 16.19 5.78
CA SER A 11 7.06 16.14 6.81
C SER A 11 6.58 16.63 8.18
N SER A 12 5.67 17.60 8.20
CA SER A 12 5.07 18.17 9.41
C SER A 12 3.83 17.42 9.90
N ILE A 13 3.34 16.43 9.15
CA ILE A 13 2.11 15.72 9.48
C ILE A 13 2.38 14.56 10.43
N VAL A 14 1.69 14.61 11.58
CA VAL A 14 1.67 13.57 12.60
C VAL A 14 0.29 12.96 12.64
N LEU A 15 0.19 11.66 12.32
CA LEU A 15 -1.06 10.91 12.39
C LEU A 15 -1.38 10.59 13.86
N SER A 16 -2.67 10.60 14.22
CA SER A 16 -3.13 10.11 15.52
C SER A 16 -3.02 8.58 15.59
N GLU A 17 -2.98 8.01 16.80
CA GLU A 17 -2.88 6.55 17.02
C GLU A 17 -3.98 5.78 16.27
N ASP A 18 -5.25 6.19 16.42
CA ASP A 18 -6.38 5.59 15.69
C ASP A 18 -6.18 5.57 14.16
N VAL A 19 -5.48 6.57 13.60
CA VAL A 19 -5.21 6.67 12.16
C VAL A 19 -3.96 5.88 11.78
N LEU A 20 -2.99 5.76 12.67
CA LEU A 20 -1.83 4.87 12.49
C LEU A 20 -2.28 3.41 12.39
N GLU A 21 -3.23 2.97 13.22
CA GLU A 21 -3.81 1.62 13.15
C GLU A 21 -4.51 1.34 11.81
N LEU A 22 -5.03 2.36 11.12
CA LEU A 22 -5.60 2.20 9.77
C LEU A 22 -4.54 1.83 8.73
N THR A 23 -3.27 2.16 8.97
CA THR A 23 -2.18 1.93 8.02
C THR A 23 -2.05 0.46 7.65
N GLU A 24 -2.09 -0.45 8.65
CA GLU A 24 -1.99 -1.89 8.40
C GLU A 24 -3.17 -2.40 7.58
N LYS A 25 -4.40 -2.01 7.97
CA LYS A 25 -5.62 -2.44 7.28
C LYS A 25 -5.69 -1.93 5.85
N LEU A 26 -5.20 -0.70 5.61
CA LEU A 26 -5.15 -0.12 4.26
C LEU A 26 -4.04 -0.77 3.41
N ALA A 27 -2.91 -1.13 4.02
CA ALA A 27 -1.85 -1.87 3.35
C ALA A 27 -2.33 -3.26 2.92
N GLU A 28 -2.95 -4.01 3.84
CA GLU A 28 -3.56 -5.32 3.54
C GLU A 28 -4.63 -5.21 2.45
N ASN A 29 -5.56 -4.26 2.57
CA ASN A 29 -6.58 -4.05 1.54
C ASN A 29 -5.99 -3.70 0.17
N ALA A 30 -4.96 -2.84 0.12
CA ALA A 30 -4.31 -2.49 -1.14
C ALA A 30 -3.62 -3.70 -1.78
N HIS A 31 -3.00 -4.55 -0.98
CA HIS A 31 -2.42 -5.81 -1.42
C HIS A 31 -3.48 -6.76 -1.97
N ASP A 32 -4.61 -6.92 -1.27
CA ASP A 32 -5.71 -7.79 -1.70
C ASP A 32 -6.30 -7.33 -3.03
N GLU A 33 -6.52 -6.03 -3.21
CA GLU A 33 -6.99 -5.45 -4.49
C GLU A 33 -5.99 -5.68 -5.63
N TRP A 34 -4.70 -5.48 -5.37
CA TRP A 34 -3.65 -5.79 -6.33
C TRP A 34 -3.63 -7.28 -6.70
N ALA A 35 -3.71 -8.17 -5.70
CA ALA A 35 -3.69 -9.60 -5.90
C ALA A 35 -4.92 -10.06 -6.69
N LEU A 36 -6.11 -9.56 -6.36
CA LEU A 36 -7.35 -9.83 -7.08
C LEU A 36 -7.24 -9.41 -8.56
N GLN A 37 -6.71 -8.21 -8.83
CA GLN A 37 -6.48 -7.76 -10.19
C GLN A 37 -5.50 -8.69 -10.93
N ARG A 38 -4.36 -9.03 -10.32
CA ARG A 38 -3.36 -9.92 -10.92
C ARG A 38 -3.93 -11.30 -11.22
N LEU A 39 -4.68 -11.89 -10.29
CA LEU A 39 -5.37 -13.17 -10.50
C LEU A 39 -6.36 -13.08 -11.67
N SER A 40 -7.13 -11.99 -11.78
CA SER A 40 -8.06 -11.77 -12.90
C SER A 40 -7.37 -11.67 -14.26
N GLU A 41 -6.13 -11.18 -14.28
CA GLU A 41 -5.28 -11.11 -15.47
C GLU A 41 -4.58 -12.45 -15.80
N GLY A 42 -4.84 -13.49 -15.01
CA GLY A 42 -4.29 -14.84 -15.17
C GLY A 42 -2.90 -15.01 -14.57
N TRP A 43 -2.49 -14.14 -13.63
CA TRP A 43 -1.29 -14.39 -12.85
C TRP A 43 -1.54 -15.45 -11.78
N THR A 44 -0.51 -16.21 -11.44
CA THR A 44 -0.54 -17.21 -10.37
C THR A 44 0.69 -17.08 -9.47
N TYR A 45 0.64 -17.68 -8.29
CA TYR A 45 1.81 -17.78 -7.43
C TYR A 45 2.96 -18.50 -8.15
N GLY A 46 4.19 -18.03 -7.91
CA GLY A 46 5.42 -18.77 -8.19
C GLY A 46 6.57 -18.20 -7.35
N PRO A 47 7.59 -19.00 -7.02
CA PRO A 47 8.65 -18.61 -6.08
C PRO A 47 9.49 -17.41 -6.56
N GLU A 48 9.50 -17.15 -7.86
CA GLU A 48 10.16 -16.01 -8.48
C GLU A 48 9.22 -15.38 -9.51
N ARG A 49 9.43 -14.08 -9.79
CA ARG A 49 8.66 -13.37 -10.80
C ARG A 49 9.00 -13.90 -12.19
N ASN A 50 7.98 -14.30 -12.95
CA ASN A 50 8.11 -14.72 -14.34
C ASN A 50 6.93 -14.19 -15.16
N ASP A 51 7.16 -13.12 -15.92
CA ASP A 51 6.10 -12.44 -16.67
C ASP A 51 5.59 -13.28 -17.86
N ALA A 52 6.42 -14.17 -18.43
CA ALA A 52 6.02 -15.03 -19.54
C ALA A 52 5.04 -16.13 -19.09
N LEU A 53 5.26 -16.69 -17.89
CA LEU A 53 4.35 -17.65 -17.25
C LEU A 53 3.29 -16.96 -16.36
N LYS A 54 3.37 -15.64 -16.22
CA LYS A 54 2.58 -14.82 -15.29
C LYS A 54 2.66 -15.31 -13.85
N HIS A 55 3.86 -15.59 -13.36
CA HIS A 55 4.08 -15.92 -11.95
C HIS A 55 4.55 -14.71 -11.15
N HIS A 56 4.05 -14.55 -9.93
CA HIS A 56 4.52 -13.52 -9.00
C HIS A 56 4.63 -14.08 -7.56
N PRO A 57 5.75 -13.85 -6.84
CA PRO A 57 5.95 -14.38 -5.49
C PRO A 57 5.01 -13.76 -4.46
N GLY A 58 4.64 -12.50 -4.64
CA GLY A 58 3.70 -11.79 -3.77
C GLY A 58 2.24 -12.25 -3.88
N LEU A 59 1.87 -13.19 -4.75
CA LEU A 59 0.50 -13.73 -4.82
C LEU A 59 0.23 -14.73 -3.69
N VAL A 60 0.34 -14.24 -2.46
CA VAL A 60 0.13 -14.91 -1.18
C VAL A 60 -0.70 -13.98 -0.29
N PRO A 61 -1.32 -14.48 0.80
CA PRO A 61 -1.92 -13.62 1.81
C PRO A 61 -0.96 -12.54 2.31
N TYR A 62 -1.46 -11.34 2.62
CA TYR A 62 -0.63 -10.24 3.11
C TYR A 62 0.22 -10.61 4.35
N ALA A 63 -0.32 -11.44 5.24
CA ALA A 63 0.38 -11.97 6.41
C ALA A 63 1.59 -12.87 6.08
N ASP A 64 1.66 -13.40 4.86
CA ASP A 64 2.74 -14.29 4.40
C ASP A 64 3.82 -13.55 3.59
N LEU A 65 3.62 -12.25 3.31
CA LEU A 65 4.63 -11.41 2.70
C LEU A 65 5.86 -11.26 3.60
N THR A 66 7.00 -10.92 2.99
CA THR A 66 8.17 -10.54 3.75
C THR A 66 7.92 -9.24 4.51
N GLU A 67 8.64 -9.04 5.62
CA GLU A 67 8.49 -7.81 6.40
C GLU A 67 8.86 -6.55 5.60
N GLY A 68 9.81 -6.66 4.67
CA GLY A 68 10.18 -5.55 3.79
C GLY A 68 9.08 -5.17 2.78
N GLU A 69 8.34 -6.16 2.27
CA GLU A 69 7.20 -5.91 1.37
C GLU A 69 6.05 -5.27 2.13
N ARG A 70 5.67 -5.83 3.29
CA ARG A 70 4.63 -5.21 4.14
C ARG A 70 5.00 -3.79 4.56
N GLU A 71 6.26 -3.55 4.92
CA GLU A 71 6.71 -2.21 5.29
C GLU A 71 6.58 -1.21 4.14
N TYR A 72 6.85 -1.65 2.90
CA TYR A 72 6.63 -0.81 1.73
C TYR A 72 5.16 -0.42 1.56
N ASP A 73 4.24 -1.38 1.73
CA ASP A 73 2.80 -1.15 1.62
C ASP A 73 2.31 -0.22 2.75
N ARG A 74 2.76 -0.44 3.98
CA ARG A 74 2.48 0.44 5.13
C ARG A 74 2.98 1.86 4.91
N ILE A 75 4.20 2.03 4.43
CA ILE A 75 4.74 3.37 4.14
C ILE A 75 3.88 4.07 3.09
N THR A 76 3.42 3.34 2.08
CA THR A 76 2.56 3.88 1.02
C THR A 76 1.18 4.28 1.55
N ALA A 77 0.56 3.44 2.37
CA ALA A 77 -0.69 3.75 3.06
C ALA A 77 -0.54 4.96 3.99
N MET A 78 0.51 4.99 4.82
CA MET A 78 0.80 6.09 5.74
C MET A 78 1.01 7.42 5.00
N LYS A 79 1.79 7.42 3.91
CA LYS A 79 2.01 8.64 3.09
C LYS A 79 0.70 9.15 2.51
N THR A 80 -0.19 8.26 2.07
CA THR A 80 -1.52 8.62 1.58
C THR A 80 -2.35 9.28 2.67
N LEU A 81 -2.39 8.71 3.88
CA LEU A 81 -3.10 9.29 5.03
C LEU A 81 -2.54 10.67 5.41
N LYS A 82 -1.22 10.82 5.43
CA LYS A 82 -0.60 12.11 5.72
C LYS A 82 -0.89 13.15 4.64
N ALA A 83 -0.91 12.75 3.37
CA ALA A 83 -1.26 13.63 2.27
C ALA A 83 -2.71 14.14 2.40
N LEU A 84 -3.65 13.28 2.78
CA LEU A 84 -5.04 13.69 3.04
C LEU A 84 -5.11 14.76 4.15
N GLN A 85 -4.37 14.58 5.25
CA GLN A 85 -4.31 15.60 6.31
C GLN A 85 -3.62 16.90 5.86
N ALA A 86 -2.54 16.82 5.09
CA ALA A 86 -1.87 18.00 4.50
C ALA A 86 -2.80 18.78 3.55
N LEU A 87 -3.74 18.09 2.89
CA LEU A 87 -4.77 18.69 2.04
C LEU A 87 -5.98 19.23 2.82
N GLY A 88 -5.98 19.15 4.15
CA GLY A 88 -7.02 19.70 5.01
C GLY A 88 -8.17 18.75 5.36
N TYR A 89 -8.07 17.46 5.01
CA TYR A 89 -9.07 16.47 5.41
C TYR A 89 -8.80 15.94 6.82
N THR A 90 -9.87 15.68 7.57
CA THR A 90 -9.78 15.02 8.89
C THR A 90 -10.34 13.61 8.79
N ILE A 91 -9.54 12.64 9.23
CA ILE A 91 -9.92 11.24 9.36
C ILE A 91 -10.10 10.97 10.86
N ALA A 92 -11.29 10.53 11.25
CA ALA A 92 -11.61 10.22 12.63
C ALA A 92 -12.48 8.97 12.70
N LEU A 93 -12.18 8.09 13.65
CA LEU A 93 -13.04 6.95 13.95
C LEU A 93 -14.34 7.47 14.56
N LYS A 94 -15.48 7.13 13.95
CA LYS A 94 -16.78 7.39 14.56
C LYS A 94 -16.99 6.39 15.69
N LYS A 95 -17.09 6.91 16.91
CA LYS A 95 -17.44 6.15 18.12
C LYS A 95 -18.95 6.21 18.35
#